data_AF-A0A146K521-F1
#
_entry.id   AF-A0A146K521-F1
#
_cell.length_a   1.000
_cell.length_b   1.000
_cell.length_c   1.000
_cell.angle_alpha   90.00
_cell.angle_beta   90.00
_cell.angle_gamma   90.00
#
_symmetry.space_group_name_H-M   'P 1'
#
loop_
_entity.id
_entity.type
_entity.pdbx_description
1 polymer ?
#
loop_
_entity_poly.entity_id
_entity_poly.type
_entity_poly.pdbx_seq_one_letter_code
_entity_poly.pdbx_strand_id
1 'polypeptide(L)'
;MDATHIPLQEDLRTQLGKIIEFTKRQPNGNLFAERVDPEKLGIPDYPLVIKDPMDLTTLKLQLPTMTYLKDFLVVSEKIWSNCRKYNGNAQEGFYVKAANECEKYFVNSLIKIKDIGLTWELYKKAVGQLAEQQEEKEKAYGIEEYQQLVKKLQELPEVYMLECLEWYYNKKGMKLDFEVPEIKLSFKIEDSTLVQELDQIVT
;
A
#
# COMPACT_ATOMS: atom_id res chain seq x y z
N MET A 1 23.65 8.47 10.23
CA MET A 1 22.27 8.97 10.33
C MET A 1 21.46 8.27 9.26
N ASP A 2 20.31 7.73 9.62
CA ASP A 2 19.38 7.15 8.65
C ASP A 2 18.71 8.30 7.88
N ALA A 3 19.15 8.54 6.65
CA ALA A 3 18.64 9.62 5.80
C ALA A 3 17.11 9.55 5.58
N THR A 4 16.49 8.41 5.86
CA THR A 4 15.04 8.23 5.71
C THR A 4 14.25 8.86 6.87
N HIS A 5 14.87 9.10 8.03
CA HIS A 5 14.24 9.71 9.21
C HIS A 5 14.48 11.23 9.32
N ILE A 6 14.83 11.89 8.21
CA ILE A 6 14.99 13.34 8.16
C ILE A 6 13.63 14.02 8.33
N PRO A 7 13.45 14.91 9.32
CA PRO A 7 12.21 15.67 9.47
C PRO A 7 11.98 16.62 8.30
N LEU A 8 10.74 16.69 7.82
CA LEU A 8 10.36 17.61 6.75
C LEU A 8 10.13 19.02 7.31
N GLN A 9 11.20 19.81 7.33
CA GLN A 9 11.14 21.26 7.58
C GLN A 9 10.61 22.01 6.35
N GLU A 10 10.21 23.27 6.55
CA GLU A 10 9.52 24.06 5.51
C GLU A 10 10.37 24.27 4.24
N ASP A 11 11.68 24.44 4.39
CA ASP A 11 12.58 24.56 3.24
C ASP A 11 12.57 23.27 2.41
N LEU A 12 12.68 22.11 3.09
CA LEU A 12 12.72 20.82 2.45
C LEU A 12 11.38 20.54 1.76
N ARG A 13 10.24 20.84 2.42
CA ARG A 13 8.91 20.75 1.80
C ARG A 13 8.82 21.62 0.54
N THR A 14 9.35 22.83 0.59
CA THR A 14 9.38 23.73 -0.58
C THR A 14 10.20 23.12 -1.72
N GLN A 15 11.36 22.51 -1.42
CA GLN A 15 12.21 21.85 -2.42
C GLN A 15 11.51 20.60 -3.02
N LEU A 16 10.90 19.76 -2.17
CA LEU A 16 10.13 18.59 -2.60
C LEU A 16 8.94 19.00 -3.50
N GLY A 17 8.19 20.03 -3.11
CA GLY A 17 7.09 20.57 -3.91
C GLY A 17 7.53 21.07 -5.29
N LYS A 18 8.71 21.70 -5.39
CA LYS A 18 9.29 22.11 -6.69
C LYS A 18 9.64 20.90 -7.55
N ILE A 19 10.23 19.85 -6.96
CA ILE A 19 10.56 18.62 -7.69
C ILE A 19 9.30 17.98 -8.27
N ILE A 20 8.21 17.90 -7.51
CA ILE A 20 6.92 17.40 -8.01
C ILE A 20 6.49 18.17 -9.26
N GLU A 21 6.51 19.51 -9.20
CA GLU A 21 6.11 20.37 -10.32
C GLU A 21 7.03 20.24 -11.53
N PHE A 22 8.34 20.06 -11.33
CA PHE A 22 9.26 19.85 -12.43
C PHE A 22 9.14 18.47 -13.05
N THR A 23 8.81 17.45 -12.27
CA THR A 23 8.53 16.10 -12.78
C THR A 23 7.31 16.07 -13.68
N LYS A 24 6.24 16.81 -13.35
CA LYS A 24 5.06 16.96 -14.22
C LYS A 24 5.40 17.51 -15.62
N ARG A 25 6.51 18.25 -15.74
CA ARG A 25 6.96 18.91 -16.99
C ARG A 25 8.00 18.09 -17.76
N GLN A 26 8.47 16.97 -17.22
CA GLN A 26 9.36 16.09 -17.96
C GLN A 26 8.59 15.41 -19.11
N PRO A 27 9.29 14.88 -20.14
CA PRO A 27 8.67 13.98 -21.09
C PRO A 27 7.87 12.89 -20.37
N ASN A 28 6.62 12.67 -20.80
CA ASN A 28 5.66 11.74 -20.18
C ASN A 28 5.25 12.05 -18.73
N GLY A 29 5.75 13.12 -18.11
CA GLY A 29 5.41 13.51 -16.74
C GLY A 29 3.93 13.85 -16.54
N ASN A 30 3.26 14.30 -17.60
CA ASN A 30 1.83 14.56 -17.61
C ASN A 30 0.98 13.30 -17.42
N LEU A 31 1.50 12.10 -17.72
CA LEU A 31 0.81 10.83 -17.48
C LEU A 31 0.61 10.55 -15.98
N PHE A 32 1.45 11.15 -15.13
CA PHE A 32 1.46 10.95 -13.69
C PHE A 32 0.99 12.20 -12.92
N ALA A 33 0.53 13.23 -13.64
CA ALA A 33 0.16 14.50 -13.05
C ALA A 33 -1.15 14.40 -12.24
N GLU A 34 -2.13 13.66 -12.76
CA GLU A 34 -3.46 13.52 -12.19
C GLU A 34 -3.81 12.04 -11.99
N ARG A 35 -4.76 11.78 -11.09
CA ARG A 35 -5.23 10.43 -10.79
C ARG A 35 -5.77 9.75 -12.04
N VAL A 36 -5.46 8.46 -12.19
CA VAL A 36 -6.03 7.63 -13.26
C VAL A 36 -7.55 7.59 -13.11
N ASP A 37 -8.25 7.90 -14.19
CA ASP A 37 -9.71 7.82 -14.31
C ASP A 37 -10.05 6.56 -15.11
N PRO A 38 -10.46 5.45 -14.44
CA PRO A 38 -10.66 4.17 -15.10
C PRO A 38 -11.81 4.18 -16.10
N GLU A 39 -12.88 4.94 -15.82
CA GLU A 39 -14.05 5.03 -16.69
C GLU A 39 -13.71 5.78 -17.98
N LYS A 40 -13.05 6.93 -17.85
CA LYS A 40 -12.63 7.75 -19.01
C LYS A 40 -11.65 7.01 -19.92
N LEU A 41 -10.80 6.17 -19.34
CA LEU A 41 -9.79 5.39 -20.07
C LEU A 41 -10.29 4.02 -20.54
N GLY A 42 -11.50 3.60 -20.16
CA GLY A 42 -12.07 2.32 -20.54
C GLY A 42 -11.37 1.11 -19.91
N ILE A 43 -10.85 1.27 -18.69
CA ILE A 43 -10.09 0.25 -17.94
C ILE A 43 -10.76 -0.07 -16.59
N PRO A 44 -11.98 -0.65 -16.60
CA PRO A 44 -12.79 -0.84 -15.39
C PRO A 44 -12.17 -1.78 -14.34
N ASP A 45 -11.16 -2.56 -14.72
CA ASP A 45 -10.40 -3.44 -13.85
C ASP A 45 -9.30 -2.73 -13.05
N TYR A 46 -8.95 -1.48 -13.39
CA TYR A 46 -7.92 -0.71 -12.69
C TYR A 46 -8.08 -0.67 -11.16
N PRO A 47 -9.26 -0.35 -10.56
CA PRO A 47 -9.44 -0.39 -9.11
C PRO A 47 -9.43 -1.81 -8.51
N LEU A 48 -9.58 -2.85 -9.34
CA LEU A 48 -9.43 -4.24 -8.90
C LEU A 48 -7.96 -4.60 -8.73
N VAL A 49 -7.08 -4.03 -9.54
CA VAL A 49 -5.63 -4.28 -9.53
C VAL A 49 -4.88 -3.30 -8.62
N ILE A 50 -5.23 -2.01 -8.68
CA ILE A 50 -4.56 -0.91 -7.97
C ILE A 50 -5.43 -0.45 -6.82
N LYS A 51 -5.05 -0.85 -5.60
CA LYS A 51 -5.80 -0.58 -4.36
C LYS A 51 -5.53 0.80 -3.76
N ASP A 52 -4.32 1.31 -3.95
CA ASP A 52 -3.91 2.60 -3.41
C ASP A 52 -3.31 3.48 -4.52
N PRO A 53 -4.16 3.99 -5.43
CA PRO A 53 -3.73 4.84 -6.53
C PRO A 53 -3.19 6.19 -6.04
N MET A 54 -2.16 6.68 -6.72
CA MET A 54 -1.43 7.91 -6.38
C MET A 54 -1.00 8.64 -7.66
N ASP A 55 -0.86 9.96 -7.55
CA ASP A 55 -0.44 10.86 -8.62
C ASP A 55 0.32 12.06 -8.04
N LEU A 56 0.99 12.84 -8.89
CA LEU A 56 1.83 13.96 -8.47
C LEU A 56 1.03 15.12 -7.87
N THR A 57 -0.22 15.37 -8.30
CA THR A 57 -1.09 16.40 -7.71
C THR A 57 -1.50 15.98 -6.29
N THR A 58 -1.94 14.74 -6.09
CA THR A 58 -2.28 14.18 -4.78
C THR A 58 -1.07 14.12 -3.85
N LEU A 59 0.11 13.70 -4.34
CA LEU A 59 1.35 13.68 -3.56
C LEU A 59 1.69 15.07 -3.03
N LYS A 60 1.55 16.11 -3.86
CA LYS A 60 1.78 17.50 -3.44
C LYS A 60 0.78 17.95 -2.37
N LEU A 61 -0.49 17.56 -2.50
CA LEU A 61 -1.53 17.90 -1.54
C LEU A 61 -1.30 17.22 -0.17
N GLN A 62 -0.74 16.00 -0.17
CA GLN A 62 -0.40 15.25 1.04
C GLN A 62 0.95 15.67 1.66
N LEU A 63 1.83 16.35 0.92
CA LEU A 63 3.14 16.74 1.40
C LEU A 63 3.14 17.45 2.77
N PRO A 64 2.20 18.37 3.09
CA PRO A 64 2.16 19.03 4.41
C PRO A 64 1.88 18.07 5.58
N THR A 65 1.23 16.92 5.35
CA THR A 65 0.87 15.97 6.42
C THR A 65 1.99 14.98 6.73
N MET A 66 3.03 14.93 5.92
CA MET A 66 4.17 14.01 6.08
C MET A 66 5.12 14.53 7.16
N THR A 67 5.67 13.65 7.98
CA THR A 67 6.56 14.05 9.08
C THR A 67 8.03 13.89 8.69
N TYR A 68 8.36 12.79 8.03
CA TYR A 68 9.72 12.41 7.68
C TYR A 68 9.89 12.22 6.18
N LEU A 69 11.13 12.33 5.68
CA LEU A 69 11.46 12.13 4.27
C LEU A 69 11.01 10.74 3.79
N LYS A 70 11.12 9.69 4.61
CA LYS A 70 10.62 8.35 4.26
C LYS A 70 9.15 8.35 3.85
N ASP A 71 8.30 9.14 4.52
CA ASP A 71 6.86 9.19 4.23
C ASP A 71 6.64 9.69 2.79
N PHE A 72 7.41 10.70 2.40
CA PHE A 72 7.40 11.24 1.04
C PHE A 72 7.92 10.23 0.01
N LEU A 73 9.06 9.59 0.28
CA LEU A 73 9.64 8.60 -0.63
C LEU A 73 8.67 7.44 -0.87
N VAL A 74 8.09 6.90 0.21
CA VAL A 74 7.12 5.81 0.19
C VAL A 74 5.87 6.15 -0.59
N VAL A 75 5.27 7.33 -0.36
CA VAL A 75 4.05 7.72 -1.09
C VAL A 75 4.36 8.01 -2.56
N SER A 76 5.52 8.62 -2.85
CA SER A 76 5.91 8.91 -4.24
C SER A 76 6.17 7.64 -5.06
N GLU A 77 6.71 6.56 -4.47
CA GLU A 77 6.95 5.31 -5.17
C GLU A 77 5.67 4.67 -5.70
N LYS A 78 4.53 4.85 -5.01
CA LYS A 78 3.23 4.32 -5.44
C LYS A 78 2.85 4.79 -6.84
N ILE A 79 3.26 5.99 -7.25
CA ILE A 79 3.01 6.52 -8.59
C ILE A 79 3.63 5.60 -9.65
N TRP A 80 4.88 5.19 -9.43
CA TRP A 80 5.67 4.41 -10.37
C TRP A 80 5.34 2.92 -10.28
N SER A 81 5.24 2.39 -9.07
CA SER A 81 4.96 0.97 -8.83
C SER A 81 3.54 0.59 -9.25
N ASN A 82 2.53 1.43 -9.03
CA ASN A 82 1.18 1.18 -9.52
C ASN A 82 1.12 1.16 -11.06
N CYS A 83 1.85 2.08 -11.71
CA CYS A 83 1.96 2.07 -13.16
C CYS A 83 2.55 0.75 -13.67
N ARG A 84 3.64 0.28 -13.06
CA ARG A 84 4.25 -1.02 -13.41
C ARG A 84 3.33 -2.20 -13.12
N LYS A 85 2.67 -2.22 -11.95
CA LYS A 85 1.74 -3.28 -11.53
C LYS A 85 0.59 -3.43 -12.51
N TYR A 86 -0.04 -2.33 -12.91
CA TYR A 86 -1.18 -2.37 -13.82
C TYR A 86 -0.79 -2.68 -15.27
N ASN A 87 0.28 -2.05 -15.78
CA ASN A 87 0.68 -2.18 -17.18
C ASN A 87 1.56 -3.43 -17.44
N GLY A 88 1.81 -4.24 -16.42
CA GLY A 88 2.55 -5.49 -16.48
C GLY A 88 4.08 -5.32 -16.54
N ASN A 89 4.78 -6.45 -16.39
CA ASN A 89 6.25 -6.51 -16.34
C ASN A 89 6.94 -6.48 -17.72
N ALA A 90 6.23 -6.17 -18.79
CA ALA A 90 6.88 -5.92 -20.08
C ALA A 90 7.69 -4.62 -19.96
N GLN A 91 8.99 -4.75 -19.65
CA GLN A 91 9.93 -3.62 -19.59
C GLN A 91 9.95 -2.79 -20.89
N GLU A 92 9.40 -3.34 -21.97
CA GLU A 92 9.27 -2.67 -23.25
C GLU A 92 7.99 -1.83 -23.42
N GLY A 93 7.01 -1.96 -22.52
CA GLY A 93 5.73 -1.23 -22.57
C GLY A 93 5.91 0.27 -22.38
N PHE A 94 5.16 1.06 -23.16
CA PHE A 94 5.24 2.53 -23.16
C PHE A 94 5.08 3.14 -21.76
N TYR A 95 4.04 2.76 -21.01
CA TYR A 95 3.77 3.30 -19.67
C TYR A 95 4.83 2.91 -18.64
N VAL A 96 5.36 1.69 -18.72
CA VAL A 96 6.45 1.21 -17.85
C VAL A 96 7.73 2.01 -18.10
N LYS A 97 8.09 2.24 -19.37
CA LYS A 97 9.23 3.09 -19.75
C LYS A 97 9.04 4.52 -19.25
N ALA A 98 7.87 5.11 -19.45
CA ALA A 98 7.54 6.44 -18.96
C ALA A 98 7.68 6.54 -17.43
N ALA A 99 7.21 5.53 -16.68
CA ALA A 99 7.33 5.49 -15.22
C ALA A 99 8.80 5.42 -14.79
N ASN A 100 9.60 4.57 -15.42
CA ASN A 100 11.02 4.42 -15.10
C ASN A 100 11.82 5.70 -15.39
N GLU A 101 11.51 6.39 -16.50
CA GLU A 101 12.14 7.68 -16.85
C GLU A 101 11.77 8.79 -15.86
N CYS A 102 10.48 8.91 -15.51
CA CYS A 102 10.00 9.90 -14.55
C CYS A 102 10.51 9.63 -13.13
N GLU A 103 10.50 8.38 -12.67
CA GLU A 103 11.11 7.96 -11.39
C GLU A 103 12.60 8.34 -11.36
N LYS A 104 13.34 8.02 -12.43
CA LYS A 104 14.76 8.35 -12.54
C LYS A 104 15.01 9.86 -12.43
N TYR A 105 14.22 10.68 -13.12
CA TYR A 105 14.33 12.13 -13.01
C TYR A 105 14.01 12.62 -11.59
N PHE A 106 12.89 12.13 -11.03
CA PHE A 106 12.41 12.53 -9.71
C PHE A 106 13.43 12.21 -8.62
N VAL A 107 13.91 10.96 -8.56
CA VAL A 107 14.89 10.51 -7.56
C VAL A 107 16.24 11.20 -7.75
N ASN A 108 16.72 11.38 -8.99
CA ASN A 108 17.94 12.14 -9.23
C ASN A 108 17.83 13.61 -8.82
N SER A 109 16.62 14.18 -8.83
CA SER A 109 16.37 15.54 -8.34
C SER A 109 16.36 15.57 -6.81
N LEU A 110 15.81 14.55 -6.15
CA LEU A 110 15.89 14.42 -4.69
C LEU A 110 17.32 14.28 -4.20
N ILE A 111 18.13 13.43 -4.83
CA ILE A 111 19.55 13.21 -4.48
C ILE A 111 20.38 14.51 -4.55
N LYS A 112 19.96 15.48 -5.37
CA LYS A 112 20.63 16.80 -5.50
C LYS A 112 20.28 17.78 -4.38
N ILE A 113 19.26 17.51 -3.58
CA ILE A 113 18.95 18.33 -2.41
C ILE A 113 20.13 18.23 -1.43
N LYS A 114 20.66 19.38 -1.03
CA LYS A 114 21.76 19.43 -0.07
C LYS A 114 21.31 18.94 1.30
N ASP A 115 22.25 18.39 2.06
CA ASP A 115 22.08 18.07 3.48
C ASP A 115 21.08 16.96 3.81
N ILE A 116 20.40 16.35 2.81
CA ILE A 116 19.59 15.15 3.04
C ILE A 116 20.33 13.83 2.87
N GLY A 117 21.50 13.84 2.20
CA GLY A 117 22.35 12.64 2.06
C GLY A 117 21.68 11.44 1.36
N LEU A 118 20.61 11.66 0.59
CA LEU A 118 19.90 10.60 -0.11
C LEU A 118 20.77 10.01 -1.23
N THR A 119 20.73 8.69 -1.39
CA THR A 119 21.35 7.95 -2.50
C THR A 119 20.32 7.02 -3.15
N TRP A 120 20.64 6.49 -4.32
CA TRP A 120 19.81 5.45 -4.95
C TRP A 120 19.67 4.20 -4.07
N GLU A 121 20.74 3.81 -3.38
CA GLU A 121 20.71 2.68 -2.44
C GLU A 121 19.74 2.93 -1.29
N LEU A 122 19.79 4.12 -0.69
CA LEU A 122 18.89 4.52 0.40
C LEU A 122 17.45 4.66 -0.08
N TYR A 123 17.23 5.20 -1.28
CA TYR A 123 15.92 5.25 -1.91
C TYR A 123 15.35 3.84 -2.08
N LYS A 124 16.10 2.92 -2.71
CA LYS A 124 15.67 1.54 -2.95
C LYS A 124 15.45 0.77 -1.65
N LYS A 125 16.26 1.01 -0.63
CA LYS A 125 16.03 0.46 0.71
C LYS A 125 14.72 0.96 1.33
N ALA A 126 14.47 2.27 1.29
CA ALA A 126 13.27 2.87 1.87
C ALA A 126 11.99 2.37 1.21
N VAL A 127 11.98 2.25 -0.12
CA VAL A 127 10.80 1.83 -0.87
C VAL A 127 10.66 0.31 -1.00
N GLY A 128 11.77 -0.45 -0.87
CA GLY A 128 11.75 -1.92 -0.87
C GLY A 128 11.08 -2.50 0.39
N GLN A 129 11.36 -1.91 1.56
CA GLN A 129 10.68 -2.29 2.82
C GLN A 129 9.15 -2.10 2.75
N LEU A 130 8.68 -1.16 1.91
CA LEU A 130 7.25 -0.96 1.68
C LEU A 130 6.62 -2.09 0.86
N ALA A 131 7.31 -2.54 -0.19
CA ALA A 131 6.83 -3.65 -1.01
C ALA A 131 6.67 -4.92 -0.17
N GLU A 132 7.65 -5.21 0.70
CA GLU A 132 7.58 -6.32 1.65
C GLU A 132 6.40 -6.16 2.63
N GLN A 133 6.20 -4.98 3.22
CA GLN A 133 5.08 -4.73 4.14
C GLN A 133 3.70 -4.75 3.47
N GLN A 134 3.60 -4.32 2.20
CA GLN A 134 2.36 -4.40 1.42
C GLN A 134 2.09 -5.83 0.99
N GLU A 135 3.10 -6.59 0.57
CA GLU A 135 2.96 -8.02 0.28
C GLU A 135 2.57 -8.82 1.53
N GLU A 136 3.11 -8.51 2.71
CA GLU A 136 2.69 -9.14 3.97
C GLU A 136 1.22 -8.83 4.32
N LYS A 137 0.75 -7.61 4.08
CA LYS A 137 -0.65 -7.23 4.30
C LYS A 137 -1.61 -7.79 3.25
N GLU A 138 -1.16 -7.90 2.00
CA GLU A 138 -1.91 -8.49 0.88
C GLU A 138 -1.78 -10.02 0.83
N LYS A 139 -0.89 -10.63 1.64
CA LYS A 139 -0.74 -12.07 1.74
C LYS A 139 -2.07 -12.65 2.21
N ALA A 140 -2.69 -13.46 1.36
CA ALA A 140 -3.85 -14.24 1.76
C ALA A 140 -3.50 -15.03 3.04
N TYR A 141 -4.41 -15.07 4.01
CA TYR A 141 -4.27 -15.85 5.23
C TYR A 141 -3.98 -17.30 4.81
N GLY A 142 -2.73 -17.72 4.97
CA GLY A 142 -2.27 -18.98 4.42
C GLY A 142 -2.93 -20.16 5.13
N ILE A 143 -2.84 -21.33 4.54
CA ILE A 143 -3.44 -22.56 5.09
C ILE A 143 -2.86 -22.88 6.48
N GLU A 144 -1.58 -22.57 6.71
CA GLU A 144 -0.93 -22.78 8.00
C GLU A 144 -1.42 -21.78 9.06
N GLU A 145 -1.50 -20.50 8.71
CA GLU A 145 -2.06 -19.46 9.58
C GLU A 145 -3.54 -19.77 9.93
N TYR A 146 -4.32 -20.25 8.95
CA TYR A 146 -5.68 -20.76 9.15
C TYR A 146 -5.75 -21.87 10.19
N GLN A 147 -4.89 -22.88 10.08
CA GLN A 147 -4.84 -23.99 11.03
C GLN A 147 -4.47 -23.52 12.44
N GLN A 148 -3.57 -22.53 12.55
CA GLN A 148 -3.19 -21.94 13.83
C GLN A 148 -4.34 -21.18 14.47
N LEU A 149 -5.06 -20.34 13.72
CA LEU A 149 -6.23 -19.62 14.25
C LEU A 149 -7.33 -20.57 14.72
N VAL A 150 -7.67 -21.59 13.92
CA VAL A 150 -8.67 -22.58 14.31
C VAL A 150 -8.26 -23.26 15.62
N LYS A 151 -6.97 -23.60 15.76
CA LYS A 151 -6.45 -24.18 17.00
C LYS A 151 -6.59 -23.20 18.19
N LYS A 152 -6.23 -21.93 18.03
CA LYS A 152 -6.39 -20.92 19.09
C LYS A 152 -7.85 -20.78 19.51
N LEU A 153 -8.78 -20.68 18.55
CA LEU A 153 -10.22 -20.60 18.82
C LEU A 153 -10.76 -21.81 19.57
N GLN A 154 -10.26 -23.02 19.26
CA GLN A 154 -10.65 -24.25 19.94
C GLN A 154 -10.07 -24.36 21.36
N GLU A 155 -8.98 -23.68 21.66
CA GLU A 155 -8.36 -23.63 22.99
C GLU A 155 -9.01 -22.58 23.91
N LEU A 156 -9.81 -21.67 23.38
CA LEU A 156 -10.54 -20.66 24.17
C LEU A 156 -11.68 -21.27 25.00
N PRO A 157 -12.00 -20.69 26.17
CA PRO A 157 -13.29 -20.94 26.82
C PRO A 157 -14.45 -20.64 25.87
N GLU A 158 -15.49 -21.46 25.92
CA GLU A 158 -16.61 -21.44 24.96
C GLU A 158 -17.22 -20.05 24.77
N VAL A 159 -17.43 -19.30 25.84
CA VAL A 159 -17.98 -17.93 25.78
C VAL A 159 -17.13 -17.00 24.89
N TYR A 160 -15.81 -17.05 25.00
CA TYR A 160 -14.92 -16.20 24.20
C TYR A 160 -14.84 -16.66 22.74
N MET A 161 -14.91 -17.97 22.50
CA MET A 161 -15.03 -18.51 21.14
C MET A 161 -16.31 -18.01 20.45
N LEU A 162 -17.44 -18.00 21.17
CA LEU A 162 -18.71 -17.51 20.65
C LEU A 162 -18.67 -16.01 20.38
N GLU A 163 -18.05 -15.21 21.25
CA GLU A 163 -17.83 -13.78 21.02
C GLU A 163 -17.00 -13.52 19.75
N CYS A 164 -15.93 -14.30 19.55
CA CYS A 164 -15.09 -14.23 18.35
C CYS A 164 -15.89 -14.55 17.07
N LEU A 165 -16.76 -15.56 17.14
CA LEU A 165 -17.61 -15.94 16.01
C LEU A 165 -18.70 -14.91 15.75
N GLU A 166 -19.37 -14.44 16.78
CA GLU A 166 -20.38 -13.40 16.67
C GLU A 166 -19.78 -12.12 16.05
N TRP A 167 -18.58 -11.73 16.49
CA TRP A 167 -17.82 -10.64 15.88
C TRP A 167 -17.60 -10.85 14.39
N TYR A 168 -17.10 -12.03 14.00
CA TYR A 168 -16.82 -12.37 12.60
C TYR A 168 -18.09 -12.34 11.74
N TYR A 169 -19.19 -12.95 12.19
CA TYR A 169 -20.45 -12.98 11.45
C TYR A 169 -21.12 -11.60 11.38
N ASN A 170 -21.07 -10.81 12.46
CA ASN A 170 -21.58 -9.43 12.47
C ASN A 170 -20.85 -8.54 11.44
N LYS A 171 -19.53 -8.69 11.29
CA LYS A 171 -18.75 -7.98 10.27
C LYS A 171 -19.17 -8.35 8.84
N LYS A 172 -19.69 -9.57 8.65
CA LYS A 172 -20.28 -10.02 7.37
C LYS A 172 -21.74 -9.62 7.18
N GLY A 173 -22.32 -8.87 8.12
CA GLY A 173 -23.73 -8.51 8.11
C GLY A 173 -24.66 -9.72 8.33
N MET A 174 -24.15 -10.78 8.93
CA MET A 174 -24.88 -12.01 9.23
C MET A 174 -25.11 -12.11 10.74
N LYS A 175 -26.27 -12.63 11.15
CA LYS A 175 -26.50 -13.01 12.54
C LYS A 175 -26.18 -14.49 12.73
N LEU A 176 -25.45 -14.80 13.80
CA LEU A 176 -25.17 -16.18 14.17
C LEU A 176 -26.39 -16.74 14.90
N ASP A 177 -26.85 -17.90 14.47
CA ASP A 177 -27.90 -18.66 15.13
C ASP A 177 -27.24 -19.76 15.97
N PHE A 178 -27.40 -19.69 17.29
CA PHE A 178 -26.76 -20.59 18.25
C PHE A 178 -27.60 -21.85 18.55
N GLU A 179 -28.73 -22.06 17.86
CA GLU A 179 -29.59 -23.24 18.04
C GLU A 179 -29.04 -24.54 17.39
N VAL A 180 -27.76 -24.57 17.01
CA VAL A 180 -27.12 -25.75 16.42
C VAL A 180 -26.31 -26.56 17.45
N PRO A 181 -26.40 -27.91 17.45
CA PRO A 181 -25.71 -28.76 18.43
C PRO A 181 -24.18 -28.73 18.34
N GLU A 182 -23.63 -28.29 17.20
CA GLU A 182 -22.20 -28.23 16.95
C GLU A 182 -21.88 -27.01 16.08
N ILE A 183 -20.99 -26.14 16.56
CA ILE A 183 -20.52 -24.98 15.81
C ILE A 183 -19.31 -25.40 15.00
N LYS A 184 -19.49 -25.49 13.68
CA LYS A 184 -18.39 -25.78 12.77
C LYS A 184 -17.66 -24.49 12.40
N LEU A 185 -16.42 -24.36 12.89
CA LEU A 185 -15.51 -23.28 12.48
C LEU A 185 -15.19 -23.44 10.98
N SER A 186 -15.71 -22.54 10.16
CA SER A 186 -15.37 -22.46 8.75
C SER A 186 -15.32 -21.00 8.32
N PHE A 187 -14.15 -20.57 7.86
CA PHE A 187 -13.95 -19.25 7.28
C PHE A 187 -13.76 -19.42 5.77
N LYS A 188 -14.31 -18.50 4.97
CA LYS A 188 -14.14 -18.56 3.52
C LYS A 188 -12.83 -17.86 3.14
N ILE A 189 -12.21 -18.32 2.06
CA ILE A 189 -10.96 -17.74 1.54
C ILE A 189 -11.18 -16.25 1.19
N GLU A 190 -12.36 -15.89 0.69
CA GLU A 190 -12.72 -14.49 0.42
C GLU A 190 -12.73 -13.59 1.68
N ASP A 191 -12.77 -14.18 2.89
CA ASP A 191 -12.75 -13.44 4.15
C ASP A 191 -11.33 -13.21 4.69
N SER A 192 -10.28 -13.46 3.92
CA SER A 192 -8.88 -13.42 4.37
C SER A 192 -8.52 -12.22 5.25
N THR A 193 -8.94 -11.00 4.89
CA THR A 193 -8.70 -9.79 5.69
C THR A 193 -9.44 -9.82 7.03
N LEU A 194 -10.70 -10.27 7.02
CA LEU A 194 -11.51 -10.40 8.23
C LEU A 194 -10.96 -11.49 9.16
N VAL A 195 -10.42 -12.56 8.59
CA VAL A 195 -9.76 -13.66 9.33
C VAL A 195 -8.44 -13.17 9.95
N GLN A 196 -7.67 -12.33 9.26
CA GLN A 196 -6.49 -11.67 9.84
C GLN A 196 -6.84 -10.76 11.03
N GLU A 197 -7.91 -9.97 10.91
CA GLU A 197 -8.40 -9.14 12.02
C GLU A 197 -8.86 -10.00 13.19
N LEU A 198 -9.58 -11.11 12.92
CA LEU A 198 -10.00 -12.06 13.95
C LEU A 198 -8.81 -12.64 14.71
N ASP A 199 -7.75 -13.05 14.00
CA ASP A 199 -6.54 -13.60 14.62
C ASP A 199 -5.81 -12.61 15.54
N GLN A 200 -5.91 -11.30 15.27
CA GLN A 200 -5.39 -10.26 16.16
C GLN A 200 -6.21 -10.07 17.44
N ILE A 201 -7.49 -10.45 17.42
CA ILE A 201 -8.40 -10.35 18.57
C ILE A 201 -8.28 -11.58 19.47
N VAL A 202 -7.92 -12.74 18.90
CA VAL A 202 -7.83 -14.06 19.57
C VAL A 202 -6.53 -14.22 20.39
N THR A 203 -5.97 -13.13 20.93
CA THR A 203 -4.68 -13.15 21.66
C THR A 203 -4.81 -13.31 23.17
#